data_AF-A0A7Y3DN75-F1
#
_entry.id   AF-A0A7Y3DN75-F1
#
_cell.length_a   1.000
_cell.length_b   1.000
_cell.length_c   1.000
_cell.angle_alpha   90.00
_cell.angle_beta   90.00
_cell.angle_gamma   90.00
#
_symmetry.space_group_name_H-M   'P 1'
#
loop_
_entity.id
_entity.type
_entity.pdbx_description
1 polymer ?
#
loop_
_entity_poly.entity_id
_entity_poly.type
_entity_poly.pdbx_seq_one_letter_code
_entity_poly.pdbx_strand_id
1 'polypeptide(L)'
;MYALRRFGIKLGLSTIRKILNGLGDPQDAFACIHIAGTNGKGSVASALASILACSGYKTGLYTSPHLVCFNERIQVNNRPISNDRVQQLYAAVTRTDHGKREPTFFEFATAMALFEFAAQKVDWAIIETGMGGRLDATNIINPALSIITNISLEHREYLGNTIAQIAAEKAGIIKKRKPVITAIRQKKALAVVQEVAKEKAAPLFRLGTDFKIRRNRQSTFSYYGLANVWHNLQTALPGSHQIENAALALAASELLIKNNVALEQD
;
A
#
# COMPACT_ATOMS: atom_id res chain seq x y z
N MET A 1 11.42 -7.32 -20.11
CA MET A 1 11.10 -6.56 -18.87
C MET A 1 12.27 -5.75 -18.31
N TYR A 2 13.42 -6.34 -17.95
CA TYR A 2 14.55 -5.58 -17.37
C TYR A 2 15.26 -4.59 -18.31
N ALA A 3 14.97 -4.65 -19.62
CA ALA A 3 15.39 -3.67 -20.61
C ALA A 3 14.61 -2.34 -20.52
N LEU A 4 13.39 -2.35 -19.95
CA LEU A 4 12.69 -1.12 -19.57
C LEU A 4 13.51 -0.46 -18.46
N ARG A 5 13.81 0.85 -18.58
CA ARG A 5 14.72 1.58 -17.68
C ARG A 5 14.63 1.09 -16.22
N ARG A 6 15.55 0.19 -15.84
CA ARG A 6 15.54 -0.52 -14.55
C ARG A 6 15.60 0.43 -13.34
N PHE A 7 16.07 1.66 -13.58
CA PHE A 7 16.16 2.78 -12.63
C PHE A 7 15.54 4.09 -13.12
N GLY A 8 14.73 4.05 -14.19
CA GLY A 8 14.12 5.25 -14.74
C GLY A 8 12.92 5.71 -13.93
N ILE A 9 13.15 6.53 -12.91
CA ILE A 9 12.07 7.17 -12.16
C ILE A 9 11.42 8.23 -13.07
N LYS A 10 10.16 8.00 -13.47
CA LYS A 10 9.32 9.01 -14.12
C LYS A 10 8.01 9.11 -13.37
N LEU A 11 7.77 10.27 -12.77
CA LEU A 11 6.53 10.59 -12.08
C LEU A 11 5.45 10.97 -13.09
N GLY A 12 4.25 10.42 -12.91
CA GLY A 12 3.09 10.75 -13.74
C GLY A 12 2.18 9.55 -13.98
N LEU A 13 0.88 9.82 -14.15
CA LEU A 13 -0.15 8.78 -14.23
C LEU A 13 -0.64 8.49 -15.66
N SER A 14 -0.17 9.23 -16.66
CA SER A 14 -0.72 9.15 -18.02
C SER A 14 -0.44 7.81 -18.71
N THR A 15 0.79 7.31 -18.63
CA THR A 15 1.19 6.04 -19.25
C THR A 15 0.52 4.85 -18.57
N ILE A 16 0.58 4.77 -17.23
CA ILE A 16 -0.12 3.69 -16.51
C ILE A 16 -1.63 3.70 -16.76
N ARG A 17 -2.28 4.87 -16.85
CA ARG A 17 -3.71 4.97 -17.16
C ARG A 17 -4.05 4.43 -18.55
N LYS A 18 -3.22 4.69 -19.55
CA LYS A 18 -3.41 4.14 -20.91
C LYS A 18 -3.28 2.62 -20.94
N ILE A 19 -2.25 2.10 -20.27
CA ILE A 19 -2.04 0.65 -20.15
C ILE A 19 -3.26 -0.01 -19.51
N LEU A 20 -3.71 0.50 -18.36
CA LEU A 20 -4.84 -0.08 -17.64
C LEU A 20 -6.15 0.00 -18.41
N ASN A 21 -6.40 1.11 -19.12
CA ASN A 21 -7.56 1.22 -19.99
C ASN A 21 -7.53 0.15 -21.10
N GLY A 22 -6.35 -0.12 -21.69
CA GLY A 22 -6.16 -1.22 -22.64
C GLY A 22 -6.34 -2.63 -22.04
N LEU A 23 -6.31 -2.76 -20.71
CA LEU A 23 -6.58 -4.00 -19.98
C LEU A 23 -8.02 -4.09 -19.45
N GLY A 24 -8.88 -3.12 -19.79
CA GLY A 24 -10.26 -3.06 -19.33
C GLY A 24 -10.41 -2.55 -17.89
N ASP A 25 -9.52 -1.65 -17.46
CA ASP A 25 -9.58 -0.97 -16.16
C ASP A 25 -9.63 -1.94 -14.95
N PRO A 26 -8.68 -2.89 -14.85
CA PRO A 26 -8.72 -3.96 -13.84
C PRO A 26 -8.63 -3.44 -12.39
N GLN A 27 -8.12 -2.24 -12.18
CA GLN A 27 -8.03 -1.61 -10.85
C GLN A 27 -9.38 -1.38 -10.17
N ASP A 28 -10.48 -1.41 -10.92
CA ASP A 28 -11.83 -1.13 -10.42
C ASP A 28 -12.60 -2.43 -10.08
N ALA A 29 -11.97 -3.60 -10.24
CA ALA A 29 -12.61 -4.92 -10.09
C ALA A 29 -12.52 -5.52 -8.67
N PHE A 30 -11.83 -4.87 -7.73
CA PHE A 30 -11.59 -5.38 -6.37
C PHE A 30 -11.51 -4.24 -5.35
N ALA A 31 -11.74 -4.55 -4.06
CA ALA A 31 -11.47 -3.61 -2.99
C ALA A 31 -9.96 -3.52 -2.74
N CYS A 32 -9.46 -2.36 -2.33
CA CYS A 32 -8.02 -2.20 -2.09
C CYS A 32 -7.66 -1.31 -0.90
N ILE A 33 -6.44 -1.50 -0.42
CA ILE A 33 -5.78 -0.71 0.62
C ILE A 33 -4.50 -0.14 0.02
N HIS A 34 -4.27 1.17 0.18
CA HIS A 34 -3.10 1.83 -0.40
C HIS A 34 -2.11 2.26 0.68
N ILE A 35 -0.84 1.87 0.53
CA ILE A 35 0.17 2.06 1.57
C ILE A 35 1.34 2.88 1.02
N ALA A 36 1.57 4.05 1.62
CA ALA A 36 2.73 4.90 1.41
C ALA A 36 3.53 5.07 2.72
N GLY A 37 4.69 5.68 2.62
CA GLY A 37 5.60 5.84 3.76
C GLY A 37 7.07 5.73 3.35
N THR A 38 7.98 6.09 4.24
CA THR A 38 9.41 5.88 4.01
C THR A 38 9.77 4.44 4.34
N ASN A 39 9.56 4.01 5.58
CA ASN A 39 9.87 2.64 6.01
C ASN A 39 8.63 1.88 6.47
N GLY A 40 8.68 0.54 6.41
CA GLY A 40 7.64 -0.34 6.96
C GLY A 40 6.42 -0.56 6.07
N LYS A 41 6.37 0.04 4.87
CA LYS A 41 5.28 -0.16 3.89
C LYS A 41 5.02 -1.64 3.60
N GLY A 42 6.02 -2.36 3.08
CA GLY A 42 5.93 -3.80 2.82
C GLY A 42 5.59 -4.65 4.07
N SER A 43 6.08 -4.27 5.26
CA SER A 43 5.74 -4.96 6.51
C SER A 43 4.27 -4.80 6.88
N VAL A 44 3.72 -3.58 6.79
CA VAL A 44 2.29 -3.33 6.99
C VAL A 44 1.46 -4.06 5.92
N ALA A 45 1.92 -4.03 4.67
CA ALA A 45 1.24 -4.67 3.55
C ALA A 45 1.12 -6.19 3.75
N SER A 46 2.23 -6.84 4.10
CA SER A 46 2.28 -8.28 4.37
C SER A 46 1.45 -8.68 5.60
N ALA A 47 1.49 -7.88 6.67
CA ALA A 47 0.66 -8.11 7.85
C ALA A 47 -0.84 -8.04 7.51
N LEU A 48 -1.27 -7.03 6.74
CA LEU A 48 -2.66 -6.91 6.29
C LEU A 48 -3.10 -8.05 5.38
N ALA A 49 -2.27 -8.41 4.40
CA ALA A 49 -2.56 -9.54 3.51
C ALA A 49 -2.70 -10.86 4.30
N SER A 50 -1.90 -11.03 5.35
CA SER A 50 -1.99 -12.19 6.25
C SER A 50 -3.27 -12.18 7.09
N ILE A 51 -3.60 -11.05 7.73
CA ILE A 51 -4.81 -10.91 8.55
C ILE A 51 -6.06 -11.17 7.71
N LEU A 52 -6.17 -10.54 6.54
CA LEU A 52 -7.33 -10.69 5.66
C LEU A 52 -7.43 -12.11 5.10
N ALA A 53 -6.31 -12.74 4.71
CA ALA A 53 -6.31 -14.13 4.26
C ALA A 53 -6.73 -15.10 5.38
N CYS A 54 -6.25 -14.90 6.60
CA CYS A 54 -6.68 -15.69 7.77
C CYS A 54 -8.16 -15.46 8.12
N SER A 55 -8.74 -14.33 7.70
CA SER A 55 -10.16 -14.01 7.86
C SER A 55 -11.02 -14.54 6.71
N GLY A 56 -10.48 -15.39 5.82
CA GLY A 56 -11.21 -16.04 4.75
C GLY A 56 -11.22 -15.32 3.39
N TYR A 57 -10.65 -14.12 3.29
CA TYR A 57 -10.63 -13.35 2.05
C TYR A 57 -9.55 -13.81 1.08
N LYS A 58 -9.86 -13.80 -0.22
CA LYS A 58 -8.85 -13.95 -1.26
C LYS A 58 -8.08 -12.63 -1.41
N THR A 59 -6.79 -12.64 -1.11
CA THR A 59 -5.96 -11.44 -1.08
C THR A 59 -4.99 -11.36 -2.25
N GLY A 60 -4.83 -10.16 -2.81
CA GLY A 60 -3.72 -9.78 -3.66
C GLY A 60 -2.73 -8.90 -2.89
N LEU A 61 -1.44 -9.14 -3.01
CA LEU A 61 -0.39 -8.32 -2.39
C LEU A 61 0.59 -7.85 -3.46
N TYR A 62 0.72 -6.52 -3.59
CA TYR A 62 1.70 -5.88 -4.46
C TYR A 62 2.73 -5.09 -3.64
N THR A 63 3.98 -5.53 -3.66
CA THR A 63 5.08 -4.93 -2.88
C THR A 63 6.31 -4.63 -3.72
N SER A 64 7.19 -3.75 -3.20
CA SER A 64 8.45 -3.41 -3.87
C SER A 64 9.54 -2.95 -2.90
N PRO A 65 10.83 -3.19 -3.23
CA PRO A 65 11.34 -4.06 -4.29
C PRO A 65 11.17 -5.55 -3.95
N HIS A 66 11.53 -6.45 -4.88
CA HIS A 66 11.76 -7.86 -4.55
C HIS A 66 13.15 -8.07 -3.94
N LEU A 67 13.34 -9.17 -3.20
CA LEU A 67 14.62 -9.57 -2.63
C LEU A 67 15.36 -10.55 -3.54
N VAL A 68 14.72 -11.63 -3.99
CA VAL A 68 15.36 -12.68 -4.79
C VAL A 68 14.82 -12.71 -6.22
N CYS A 69 13.50 -12.77 -6.38
CA CYS A 69 12.88 -12.90 -7.70
C CYS A 69 11.69 -11.96 -7.92
N PHE A 70 11.42 -11.63 -9.19
CA PHE A 70 10.35 -10.70 -9.56
C PHE A 70 8.97 -11.09 -8.99
N ASN A 71 8.71 -12.38 -8.94
CA ASN A 71 7.45 -12.99 -8.54
C ASN A 71 7.03 -12.56 -7.14
N GLU A 72 7.99 -12.29 -6.24
CA GLU A 72 7.72 -11.81 -4.88
C GLU A 72 6.89 -10.53 -4.84
N ARG A 73 6.97 -9.71 -5.90
CA ARG A 73 6.23 -8.46 -6.01
C ARG A 73 4.74 -8.67 -6.15
N ILE A 74 4.28 -9.80 -6.71
CA ILE A 74 2.87 -10.07 -7.01
C ILE A 74 2.50 -11.38 -6.36
N GLN A 75 1.70 -11.33 -5.30
CA GLN A 75 1.27 -12.52 -4.58
C GLN A 75 -0.25 -12.59 -4.53
N VAL A 76 -0.77 -13.82 -4.56
CA VAL A 76 -2.19 -14.12 -4.34
C VAL A 76 -2.26 -15.13 -3.20
N ASN A 77 -3.06 -14.85 -2.17
CA ASN A 77 -3.14 -15.62 -0.93
C ASN A 77 -1.75 -15.92 -0.33
N ASN A 78 -0.91 -14.87 -0.23
CA ASN A 78 0.46 -14.94 0.30
C ASN A 78 1.40 -15.90 -0.47
N ARG A 79 1.08 -16.21 -1.74
CA ARG A 79 1.95 -17.02 -2.62
C ARG A 79 2.37 -16.20 -3.84
N PRO A 80 3.67 -16.06 -4.12
CA PRO A 80 4.16 -15.47 -5.36
C PRO A 80 3.58 -16.15 -6.60
N ILE A 81 3.27 -15.37 -7.64
CA ILE A 81 2.83 -15.91 -8.93
C ILE A 81 3.92 -16.76 -9.60
N SER A 82 3.55 -17.68 -10.49
CA SER A 82 4.53 -18.51 -11.21
C SER A 82 5.24 -17.74 -12.35
N ASN A 83 6.37 -18.27 -12.82
CA ASN A 83 7.09 -17.70 -13.97
C ASN A 83 6.24 -17.68 -15.25
N ASP A 84 5.44 -18.72 -15.48
CA ASP A 84 4.52 -18.77 -16.61
C ASP A 84 3.48 -17.67 -16.52
N ARG A 85 3.00 -17.40 -15.30
CA ARG A 85 2.04 -16.31 -15.09
C ARG A 85 2.68 -14.94 -15.30
N VAL A 86 3.92 -14.74 -14.85
CA VAL A 86 4.70 -13.53 -15.16
C VAL A 86 4.80 -13.32 -16.68
N GLN A 87 5.09 -14.37 -17.46
CA GLN A 87 5.18 -14.27 -18.93
C GLN A 87 3.84 -13.91 -19.57
N GLN A 88 2.74 -14.54 -19.13
CA GLN A 88 1.40 -14.25 -19.63
C GLN A 88 0.98 -12.80 -19.34
N LEU A 89 1.21 -12.32 -18.11
CA LEU A 89 0.95 -10.94 -17.72
C LEU A 89 1.83 -9.97 -18.52
N TYR A 90 3.10 -10.30 -18.72
CA TYR A 90 4.01 -9.49 -19.53
C TYR A 90 3.50 -9.36 -20.97
N ALA A 91 3.10 -10.47 -21.59
CA ALA A 91 2.55 -10.46 -22.94
C ALA A 91 1.24 -9.66 -23.03
N ALA A 92 0.36 -9.74 -22.03
CA ALA A 92 -0.87 -8.95 -21.99
C ALA A 92 -0.59 -7.45 -21.95
N VAL A 93 0.26 -6.99 -21.01
CA VAL A 93 0.61 -5.57 -20.86
C VAL A 93 1.40 -5.05 -22.07
N THR A 94 2.20 -5.89 -22.72
CA THR A 94 2.98 -5.49 -23.90
C THR A 94 2.07 -5.15 -25.09
N ARG A 95 0.88 -5.77 -25.19
CA ARG A 95 -0.06 -5.57 -26.31
C ARG A 95 -0.92 -4.30 -26.18
N THR A 96 -0.90 -3.62 -25.04
CA THR A 96 -1.69 -2.40 -24.83
C THR A 96 -1.02 -1.15 -25.43
N ASP A 97 -1.79 -0.08 -25.67
CA ASP A 97 -1.20 1.23 -25.97
C ASP A 97 -0.48 1.81 -24.74
N HIS A 98 0.81 2.11 -24.86
CA HIS A 98 1.60 2.75 -23.81
C HIS A 98 1.63 4.29 -23.95
N GLY A 99 1.09 4.81 -25.04
CA GLY A 99 1.10 6.21 -25.42
C GLY A 99 2.43 6.67 -26.00
N LYS A 100 2.71 7.97 -25.85
CA LYS A 100 3.87 8.61 -26.52
C LYS A 100 5.22 8.21 -25.93
N ARG A 101 5.24 7.59 -24.76
CA ARG A 101 6.48 7.18 -24.08
C ARG A 101 6.40 5.71 -23.70
N GLU A 102 7.56 5.07 -23.70
CA GLU A 102 7.68 3.75 -23.12
C GLU A 102 7.37 3.79 -21.61
N PRO A 103 6.73 2.73 -21.08
CA PRO A 103 6.47 2.59 -19.67
C PRO A 103 7.76 2.34 -18.90
N THR A 104 7.80 2.83 -17.67
CA THR A 104 8.85 2.44 -16.73
C THR A 104 8.64 0.99 -16.29
N PHE A 105 9.70 0.36 -15.79
CA PHE A 105 9.59 -0.97 -15.18
C PHE A 105 8.51 -1.02 -14.10
N PHE A 106 8.41 0.04 -13.27
CA PHE A 106 7.46 0.08 -12.16
C PHE A 106 6.01 0.22 -12.64
N GLU A 107 5.74 1.04 -13.66
CA GLU A 107 4.40 1.12 -14.28
C GLU A 107 3.99 -0.22 -14.87
N PHE A 108 4.92 -0.88 -15.56
CA PHE A 108 4.67 -2.17 -16.18
C PHE A 108 4.35 -3.25 -15.13
N ALA A 109 5.15 -3.33 -14.06
CA ALA A 109 4.92 -4.25 -12.94
C ALA A 109 3.60 -3.95 -12.21
N THR A 110 3.25 -2.67 -12.06
CA THR A 110 1.99 -2.25 -11.44
C THR A 110 0.79 -2.70 -12.27
N ALA A 111 0.84 -2.49 -13.59
CA ALA A 111 -0.23 -2.95 -14.49
C ALA A 111 -0.40 -4.47 -14.44
N MET A 112 0.70 -5.22 -14.44
CA MET A 112 0.67 -6.68 -14.30
C MET A 112 0.02 -7.13 -12.99
N ALA A 113 0.35 -6.48 -11.87
CA ALA A 113 -0.21 -6.82 -10.56
C ALA A 113 -1.73 -6.60 -10.51
N LEU A 114 -2.19 -5.42 -10.95
CA LEU A 114 -3.61 -5.07 -10.95
C LEU A 114 -4.41 -5.98 -11.90
N PHE A 115 -3.85 -6.29 -13.08
CA PHE A 115 -4.47 -7.22 -14.01
C PHE A 115 -4.55 -8.64 -13.45
N GLU A 116 -3.53 -9.09 -12.73
CA GLU A 116 -3.56 -10.39 -12.07
C GLU A 116 -4.63 -10.45 -10.98
N PHE A 117 -4.74 -9.42 -10.15
CA PHE A 117 -5.71 -9.36 -9.06
C PHE A 117 -7.15 -9.39 -9.57
N ALA A 118 -7.43 -8.69 -10.67
CA ALA A 118 -8.73 -8.75 -11.35
C ALA A 118 -8.98 -10.15 -11.93
N ALA A 119 -8.01 -10.73 -12.65
CA ALA A 119 -8.14 -12.07 -13.24
C ALA A 119 -8.37 -13.16 -12.17
N GLN A 120 -7.73 -13.01 -11.01
CA GLN A 120 -7.88 -13.90 -9.87
C GLN A 120 -9.13 -13.61 -9.03
N LYS A 121 -9.87 -12.53 -9.30
CA LYS A 121 -11.03 -12.10 -8.52
C LYS A 121 -10.70 -12.04 -7.03
N VAL A 122 -9.61 -11.35 -6.68
CA VAL A 122 -9.29 -11.13 -5.26
C VAL A 122 -10.34 -10.23 -4.63
N ASP A 123 -10.69 -10.49 -3.38
CA ASP A 123 -11.61 -9.63 -2.63
C ASP A 123 -10.89 -8.33 -2.23
N TRP A 124 -9.64 -8.47 -1.79
CA TRP A 124 -8.81 -7.39 -1.27
C TRP A 124 -7.43 -7.36 -1.91
N ALA A 125 -7.06 -6.22 -2.50
CA ALA A 125 -5.71 -5.95 -2.95
C ALA A 125 -4.98 -4.97 -2.02
N ILE A 126 -3.84 -5.37 -1.49
CA ILE A 126 -2.98 -4.56 -0.64
C ILE A 126 -1.83 -4.03 -1.51
N ILE A 127 -1.82 -2.72 -1.75
CA ILE A 127 -0.96 -2.08 -2.73
C ILE A 127 0.04 -1.15 -2.03
N GLU A 128 1.33 -1.46 -2.16
CA GLU A 128 2.43 -0.60 -1.72
C GLU A 128 2.86 0.37 -2.83
N THR A 129 3.00 1.66 -2.50
CA THR A 129 3.62 2.65 -3.40
C THR A 129 5.10 2.34 -3.62
N GLY A 130 5.60 2.52 -4.85
CA GLY A 130 7.02 2.41 -5.15
C GLY A 130 7.81 3.59 -4.61
N MET A 131 7.38 4.81 -4.91
CA MET A 131 8.02 6.04 -4.43
C MET A 131 7.05 7.21 -4.33
N GLY A 132 7.17 7.99 -3.24
CA GLY A 132 6.28 9.14 -3.02
C GLY A 132 4.85 8.68 -2.73
N GLY A 133 3.92 9.04 -3.62
CA GLY A 133 2.52 8.66 -3.54
C GLY A 133 1.67 9.36 -4.61
N ARG A 134 1.69 10.70 -4.64
CA ARG A 134 0.86 11.53 -5.51
C ARG A 134 0.93 11.15 -6.99
N LEU A 135 2.14 10.93 -7.50
CA LEU A 135 2.43 10.60 -8.90
C LEU A 135 2.99 9.19 -9.08
N ASP A 136 2.86 8.35 -8.05
CA ASP A 136 3.26 6.95 -8.11
C ASP A 136 2.29 6.16 -9.00
N ALA A 137 2.80 5.20 -9.78
CA ALA A 137 1.97 4.43 -10.72
C ALA A 137 0.79 3.71 -10.05
N THR A 138 0.89 3.40 -8.75
CA THR A 138 -0.18 2.78 -7.98
C THR A 138 -1.31 3.74 -7.63
N ASN A 139 -1.12 5.06 -7.71
CA ASN A 139 -2.12 6.07 -7.33
C ASN A 139 -3.24 6.29 -8.36
N ILE A 140 -3.51 5.27 -9.15
CA ILE A 140 -4.67 5.14 -10.03
C ILE A 140 -5.86 4.49 -9.30
N ILE A 141 -5.63 3.85 -8.14
CA ILE A 141 -6.65 3.09 -7.40
C ILE A 141 -7.53 3.99 -6.53
N ASN A 142 -8.72 3.50 -6.15
CA ASN A 142 -9.62 4.15 -5.20
C ASN A 142 -9.82 3.27 -3.94
N PRO A 143 -8.91 3.36 -2.94
CA PRO A 143 -8.87 2.41 -1.85
C PRO A 143 -10.01 2.63 -0.85
N ALA A 144 -10.32 1.57 -0.10
CA ALA A 144 -11.22 1.65 1.06
C ALA A 144 -10.59 2.50 2.17
N LEU A 145 -9.27 2.42 2.36
CA LEU A 145 -8.49 3.25 3.26
C LEU A 145 -7.04 3.40 2.78
N SER A 146 -6.38 4.45 3.23
CA SER A 146 -4.97 4.71 2.95
C SER A 146 -4.13 4.63 4.23
N ILE A 147 -2.89 4.18 4.14
CA ILE A 147 -1.94 4.15 5.26
C ILE A 147 -0.68 4.91 4.86
N ILE A 148 -0.26 5.86 5.70
CA ILE A 148 1.02 6.55 5.57
C ILE A 148 1.85 6.19 6.80
N THR A 149 2.83 5.30 6.66
CA THR A 149 3.55 4.72 7.82
C THR A 149 4.32 5.77 8.63
N ASN A 150 5.59 5.98 8.31
CA ASN A 150 6.45 7.04 8.85
C ASN A 150 7.00 7.88 7.69
N ILE A 151 7.57 9.03 8.04
CA ILE A 151 8.23 9.92 7.10
C ILE A 151 9.63 10.22 7.60
N SER A 152 10.60 10.05 6.72
CA SER A 152 11.96 10.55 6.86
C SER A 152 12.45 11.15 5.54
N LEU A 153 13.61 11.82 5.57
CA LEU A 153 14.22 12.34 4.35
C LEU A 153 14.67 11.18 3.47
N GLU A 154 14.18 11.11 2.24
CA GLU A 154 14.50 10.10 1.23
C GLU A 154 14.30 10.70 -0.17
N HIS A 155 15.00 10.18 -1.18
CA HIS A 155 14.78 10.52 -2.60
C HIS A 155 14.64 12.03 -2.87
N ARG A 156 15.51 12.85 -2.26
CA ARG A 156 15.38 14.32 -2.25
C ARG A 156 15.29 14.94 -3.63
N GLU A 157 16.00 14.36 -4.60
CA GLU A 157 15.99 14.76 -6.01
C GLU A 157 14.60 14.67 -6.65
N TYR A 158 13.73 13.78 -6.15
CA TYR A 158 12.41 13.52 -6.72
C TYR A 158 11.25 14.01 -5.84
N LEU A 159 11.39 13.89 -4.52
CA LEU A 159 10.30 14.16 -3.56
C LEU A 159 10.44 15.49 -2.83
N GLY A 160 11.57 16.19 -3.02
CA GLY A 160 11.88 17.46 -2.38
C GLY A 160 12.86 17.35 -1.21
N ASN A 161 13.34 18.50 -0.77
CA ASN A 161 14.45 18.62 0.18
C ASN A 161 14.00 18.67 1.64
N THR A 162 12.69 18.69 1.89
CA THR A 162 12.13 18.84 3.25
C THR A 162 11.16 17.72 3.59
N ILE A 163 11.05 17.43 4.88
CA ILE A 163 10.07 16.47 5.42
C ILE A 163 8.62 16.85 5.03
N ALA A 164 8.31 18.15 4.94
CA ALA A 164 6.99 18.62 4.54
C ALA A 164 6.69 18.34 3.06
N GLN A 165 7.67 18.54 2.17
CA GLN A 165 7.52 18.20 0.74
C GLN A 165 7.34 16.70 0.53
N ILE A 166 8.14 15.88 1.22
CA ILE A 166 8.00 14.42 1.17
C ILE A 166 6.63 13.98 1.73
N ALA A 167 6.14 14.64 2.78
CA ALA A 167 4.81 14.41 3.31
C ALA A 167 3.71 14.76 2.31
N ALA A 168 3.85 15.86 1.57
CA ALA A 168 2.89 16.25 0.54
C ALA A 168 2.82 15.20 -0.59
N GLU A 169 3.97 14.68 -1.02
CA GLU A 169 4.01 13.60 -2.01
C GLU A 169 3.32 12.33 -1.50
N LYS A 170 3.60 11.90 -0.27
CA LYS A 170 2.96 10.70 0.31
C LYS A 170 1.48 10.90 0.60
N ALA A 171 1.07 12.08 1.06
CA ALA A 171 -0.33 12.44 1.31
C ALA A 171 -1.19 12.41 0.03
N GLY A 172 -0.58 12.40 -1.15
CA GLY A 172 -1.27 12.26 -2.43
C GLY A 172 -2.06 10.94 -2.60
N ILE A 173 -1.86 9.94 -1.75
CA ILE A 173 -2.66 8.71 -1.73
C ILE A 173 -3.98 8.86 -0.95
N ILE A 174 -4.18 9.96 -0.22
CA ILE A 174 -5.41 10.23 0.53
C ILE A 174 -6.54 10.55 -0.45
N LYS A 175 -7.63 9.77 -0.39
CA LYS A 175 -8.81 9.96 -1.25
C LYS A 175 -9.98 10.56 -0.49
N LYS A 176 -10.87 11.22 -1.23
CA LYS A 176 -12.02 11.96 -0.70
C LYS A 176 -12.90 11.04 0.15
N ARG A 177 -13.17 11.43 1.39
CA ARG A 177 -14.01 10.70 2.37
C ARG A 177 -13.53 9.27 2.68
N LYS A 178 -12.30 8.92 2.32
CA LYS A 178 -11.69 7.62 2.67
C LYS A 178 -10.78 7.81 3.88
N PRO A 179 -10.86 6.96 4.90
CA PRO A 179 -10.03 7.10 6.09
C PRO A 179 -8.53 6.94 5.77
N VAL A 180 -7.70 7.62 6.56
CA VAL A 180 -6.25 7.54 6.51
C VAL A 180 -5.67 7.22 7.88
N ILE A 181 -4.70 6.31 7.93
CA ILE A 181 -4.00 5.89 9.16
C ILE A 181 -2.54 6.30 9.07
N THR A 182 -1.95 6.77 10.17
CA THR A 182 -0.53 7.13 10.19
C THR A 182 0.19 6.92 11.52
N ALA A 183 1.51 6.67 11.44
CA ALA A 183 2.44 6.67 12.57
C ALA A 183 3.43 7.86 12.53
N ILE A 184 3.14 8.90 11.74
CA ILE A 184 3.96 10.11 11.67
C ILE A 184 3.97 10.85 13.01
N ARG A 185 5.18 11.21 13.48
CA ARG A 185 5.39 11.95 14.74
C ARG A 185 5.93 13.37 14.50
N GLN A 186 6.57 13.62 13.37
CA GLN A 186 7.19 14.92 13.09
C GLN A 186 6.10 15.96 12.82
N LYS A 187 6.03 17.01 13.66
CA LYS A 187 4.99 18.06 13.59
C LYS A 187 4.81 18.64 12.18
N LYS A 188 5.90 18.95 11.48
CA LYS A 188 5.86 19.51 10.12
C LYS A 188 5.26 18.56 9.08
N ALA A 189 5.57 17.26 9.18
CA ALA A 189 5.02 16.25 8.26
C ALA A 189 3.54 15.98 8.57
N LEU A 190 3.23 15.90 9.86
CA LEU A 190 1.87 15.65 10.33
C LEU A 190 0.91 16.78 9.93
N ALA A 191 1.35 18.04 10.03
CA ALA A 191 0.54 19.20 9.62
C ALA A 191 0.08 19.08 8.16
N VAL A 192 0.96 18.66 7.26
CA VAL A 192 0.64 18.44 5.84
C VAL A 192 -0.39 17.32 5.68
N VAL A 193 -0.20 16.18 6.36
CA VAL A 193 -1.16 15.06 6.29
C VAL A 193 -2.53 15.45 6.86
N GLN A 194 -2.57 16.24 7.94
CA GLN A 194 -3.80 16.76 8.54
C GLN A 194 -4.53 17.72 7.60
N GLU A 195 -3.81 18.62 6.94
CA GLU A 195 -4.35 19.56 5.97
C GLU A 195 -4.98 18.82 4.78
N VAL A 196 -4.24 17.91 4.15
CA VAL A 196 -4.76 17.09 3.05
C VAL A 196 -5.95 16.23 3.49
N ALA A 197 -5.89 15.62 4.67
CA ALA A 197 -7.01 14.84 5.20
C ALA A 197 -8.27 15.72 5.39
N LYS A 198 -8.10 16.93 5.94
CA LYS A 198 -9.18 17.90 6.10
C LYS A 198 -9.78 18.32 4.76
N GLU A 199 -8.95 18.70 3.79
CA GLU A 199 -9.38 19.06 2.43
C GLU A 199 -10.17 17.94 1.75
N LYS A 200 -9.75 16.69 1.95
CA LYS A 200 -10.42 15.50 1.39
C LYS A 200 -11.60 15.03 2.22
N ALA A 201 -11.90 15.67 3.35
CA ALA A 201 -12.85 15.18 4.35
C ALA A 201 -12.60 13.70 4.73
N ALA A 202 -11.32 13.33 4.79
CA ALA A 202 -10.83 12.00 5.13
C ALA A 202 -10.63 11.88 6.64
N PRO A 203 -11.31 10.96 7.34
CA PRO A 203 -11.04 10.70 8.75
C PRO A 203 -9.59 10.27 8.97
N LEU A 204 -8.89 10.94 9.88
CA LEU A 204 -7.47 10.67 10.16
C LEU A 204 -7.31 9.96 11.52
N PHE A 205 -6.64 8.81 11.51
CA PHE A 205 -6.33 8.01 12.71
C PHE A 205 -4.82 7.90 12.90
N ARG A 206 -4.35 8.13 14.12
CA ARG A 206 -2.93 8.30 14.43
C ARG A 206 -2.47 7.40 15.56
N LEU A 207 -1.37 6.69 15.32
CA LEU A 207 -0.67 5.96 16.36
C LEU A 207 -0.16 6.93 17.43
N GLY A 208 -0.48 6.63 18.69
CA GLY A 208 -0.16 7.46 19.86
C GLY A 208 -1.27 8.46 20.23
N THR A 209 -2.26 8.68 19.37
CA THR A 209 -3.42 9.55 19.65
C THR A 209 -4.70 8.72 19.69
N ASP A 210 -5.09 8.13 18.55
CA ASP A 210 -6.37 7.43 18.39
C ASP A 210 -6.28 5.94 18.74
N PHE A 211 -5.10 5.33 18.50
CA PHE A 211 -4.77 3.98 18.94
C PHE A 211 -3.34 3.95 19.47
N LYS A 212 -3.03 3.00 20.36
CA LYS A 212 -1.77 2.98 21.12
C LYS A 212 -1.20 1.58 21.22
N ILE A 213 0.09 1.53 21.49
CA ILE A 213 0.81 0.29 21.82
C ILE A 213 1.48 0.43 23.18
N ARG A 214 1.53 -0.67 23.93
CA ARG A 214 2.38 -0.81 25.11
C ARG A 214 3.28 -2.02 24.91
N ARG A 215 4.60 -1.79 24.89
CA ARG A 215 5.57 -2.88 24.80
C ARG A 215 5.66 -3.57 26.16
N ASN A 216 5.68 -4.90 26.12
CA ASN A 216 5.83 -5.73 27.31
C ASN A 216 7.25 -6.32 27.35
N ARG A 217 7.61 -6.95 28.47
CA ARG A 217 8.82 -7.79 28.54
C ARG A 217 8.59 -9.03 27.65
N GLN A 218 9.66 -9.65 27.12
CA GLN A 218 9.61 -10.87 26.29
C GLN A 218 9.06 -10.70 24.85
N SER A 219 9.43 -9.63 24.13
CA SER A 219 9.12 -9.45 22.70
C SER A 219 7.61 -9.41 22.34
N THR A 220 6.74 -9.23 23.33
CA THR A 220 5.30 -9.06 23.14
C THR A 220 4.88 -7.59 23.27
N PHE A 221 3.67 -7.28 22.81
CA PHE A 221 3.06 -5.97 23.00
C PHE A 221 1.55 -6.09 23.25
N SER A 222 0.98 -5.06 23.88
CA SER A 222 -0.46 -4.85 23.92
C SER A 222 -0.85 -3.74 22.95
N TYR A 223 -1.92 -3.96 22.20
CA TYR A 223 -2.54 -3.01 21.30
C TYR A 223 -3.83 -2.48 21.95
N TYR A 224 -3.98 -1.16 21.95
CA TYR A 224 -5.18 -0.45 22.42
C TYR A 224 -5.74 0.28 21.20
N GLY A 225 -6.70 -0.35 20.54
CA GLY A 225 -7.22 0.03 19.24
C GLY A 225 -8.35 1.03 19.27
N LEU A 226 -8.98 1.14 18.10
CA LEU A 226 -10.16 1.97 17.87
C LEU A 226 -11.43 1.32 18.42
N ALA A 227 -11.48 -0.02 18.46
CA ALA A 227 -12.61 -0.79 18.96
C ALA A 227 -12.19 -1.88 19.95
N ASN A 228 -10.99 -2.46 19.80
CA ASN A 228 -10.54 -3.63 20.53
C ASN A 228 -9.27 -3.35 21.32
N VAL A 229 -9.06 -4.13 22.38
CA VAL A 229 -7.81 -4.19 23.13
C VAL A 229 -7.30 -5.63 23.06
N TRP A 230 -6.07 -5.80 22.57
CA TRP A 230 -5.43 -7.11 22.47
C TRP A 230 -4.13 -7.13 23.23
N HIS A 231 -3.97 -8.12 24.11
CA HIS A 231 -2.79 -8.28 24.95
C HIS A 231 -1.88 -9.39 24.41
N ASN A 232 -0.60 -9.33 24.79
CA ASN A 232 0.40 -10.36 24.53
C ASN A 232 0.56 -10.73 23.04
N LEU A 233 0.31 -9.77 22.15
CA LEU A 233 0.56 -9.93 20.72
C LEU A 233 2.04 -10.06 20.44
N GLN A 234 2.38 -10.81 19.40
CA GLN A 234 3.74 -11.01 18.93
C GLN A 234 3.84 -10.69 17.43
N THR A 235 4.96 -10.12 17.03
CA THR A 235 5.31 -9.98 15.61
C THR A 235 6.24 -11.11 15.20
N ALA A 236 6.07 -11.66 14.00
CA ALA A 236 6.93 -12.72 13.48
C ALA A 236 8.40 -12.28 13.34
N LEU A 237 8.62 -10.98 13.09
CA LEU A 237 9.94 -10.38 12.99
C LEU A 237 10.30 -9.61 14.27
N PRO A 238 11.56 -9.69 14.74
CA PRO A 238 12.04 -8.87 15.83
C PRO A 238 12.13 -7.39 15.39
N GLY A 239 12.00 -6.49 16.36
CA GLY A 239 12.25 -5.06 16.15
C GLY A 239 11.10 -4.16 16.63
N SER A 240 11.49 -3.06 17.27
CA SER A 240 10.57 -2.06 17.84
C SER A 240 9.64 -1.43 16.80
N HIS A 241 10.13 -1.23 15.57
CA HIS A 241 9.36 -0.70 14.44
C HIS A 241 8.33 -1.71 13.90
N GLN A 242 8.56 -3.02 14.04
CA GLN A 242 7.60 -4.03 13.60
C GLN A 242 6.32 -3.99 14.43
N ILE A 243 6.43 -3.67 15.72
CA ILE A 243 5.28 -3.45 16.60
C ILE A 243 4.43 -2.27 16.12
N GLU A 244 5.06 -1.19 15.65
CA GLU A 244 4.34 -0.04 15.10
C GLU A 244 3.65 -0.38 13.77
N ASN A 245 4.34 -1.12 12.89
CA ASN A 245 3.77 -1.60 11.65
C ASN A 245 2.56 -2.53 11.90
N ALA A 246 2.67 -3.44 12.88
CA ALA A 246 1.56 -4.30 13.28
C ALA A 246 0.37 -3.48 13.80
N ALA A 247 0.61 -2.45 14.62
CA ALA A 247 -0.46 -1.57 15.10
C ALA A 247 -1.19 -0.82 13.97
N LEU A 248 -0.48 -0.42 12.92
CA LEU A 248 -1.10 0.18 11.73
C LEU A 248 -1.99 -0.83 10.98
N ALA A 249 -1.52 -2.07 10.82
CA ALA A 249 -2.30 -3.14 10.19
C ALA A 249 -3.55 -3.50 11.00
N LEU A 250 -3.44 -3.55 12.33
CA LEU A 250 -4.57 -3.80 13.23
C LEU A 250 -5.60 -2.68 13.17
N ALA A 251 -5.17 -1.41 13.23
CA ALA A 251 -6.08 -0.27 13.11
C ALA A 251 -6.81 -0.25 11.75
N ALA A 252 -6.10 -0.60 10.67
CA ALA A 252 -6.72 -0.74 9.36
C ALA A 252 -7.76 -1.85 9.34
N SER A 253 -7.45 -3.01 9.92
CA SER A 253 -8.39 -4.14 10.02
C SER A 253 -9.65 -3.73 10.79
N GLU A 254 -9.53 -3.03 11.92
CA GLU A 254 -10.69 -2.52 12.67
C GLU A 254 -11.56 -1.54 11.86
N LEU A 255 -10.94 -0.66 11.06
CA LEU A 255 -11.68 0.28 10.21
C LEU A 255 -12.40 -0.41 9.06
N LEU A 256 -11.85 -1.50 8.52
CA LEU A 256 -12.53 -2.30 7.51
C LEU A 256 -13.78 -2.96 8.10
N ILE A 257 -13.69 -3.49 9.34
CA ILE A 257 -14.81 -4.14 10.04
C ILE A 257 -15.92 -3.10 10.27
N LYS A 258 -15.55 -1.96 10.87
CA LYS A 258 -16.50 -0.93 11.28
C LYS A 258 -17.30 -0.34 10.12
N ASN A 259 -16.69 -0.22 8.94
CA ASN A 259 -17.33 0.40 7.78
C ASN A 259 -18.19 -0.59 6.98
N ASN A 260 -18.46 -1.79 7.51
CA ASN A 260 -19.12 -2.90 6.80
C ASN A 260 -18.49 -3.15 5.42
N VAL A 261 -17.19 -2.92 5.27
CA VAL A 261 -16.51 -3.22 4.02
C VAL A 261 -16.15 -4.68 4.08
N ALA A 262 -17.13 -5.53 3.74
CA ALA A 262 -17.00 -6.98 3.57
C ALA A 262 -16.02 -7.62 4.56
N LEU A 263 -16.32 -7.50 5.85
CA LEU A 263 -15.77 -8.34 6.91
C LEU A 263 -16.96 -8.99 7.61
N GLU A 264 -17.73 -9.79 6.88
CA GLU A 264 -18.72 -10.67 7.51
C GLU A 264 -17.93 -11.69 8.32
N GLN A 265 -18.15 -11.64 9.64
CA GLN A 265 -17.60 -12.57 10.61
C GLN A 265 -18.49 -13.80 10.62
N ASP A 266 -17.95 -14.94 10.20
CA ASP A 266 -18.38 -16.26 10.70
C ASP A 266 -17.36 -16.73 11.74
#